data_AF-A0A1Y1HKQ7-F1
#
_entry.id   AF-A0A1Y1HKQ7-F1
#
_cell.length_a   1.000
_cell.length_b   1.000
_cell.length_c   1.000
_cell.angle_alpha   90.00
_cell.angle_beta   90.00
_cell.angle_gamma   90.00
#
_symmetry.space_group_name_H-M   'P 1'
#
loop_
_entity.id
_entity.type
_entity.pdbx_description
1 polymer ?
#
loop_
_entity_poly.entity_id
_entity_poly.type
_entity_poly.pdbx_seq_one_letter_code
_entity_poly.pdbx_strand_id
1 'polypeptide(L)'
;MFRRLSARIRSGSSAGKRAGSRVEPAAQGDQSLKWLKAIHNAQQGPGLRTSAETPESAFEAGPSLSPSPSESDFLCTSTEDGSEDPFFSPNSSPFPFQSDLNLPYDRYSPPESPLLSPSSEAASSSPSDHDAFPSESEPSTPDSCSVSGFEPELEVLSPGFDTGVEDLNVFLRESRYRFEDRANNTPITVVLGNEAADLDSMVSAIAYARLLEATRSPSSAVVVPLLNIPRRDLPLRTEAAYLFSTMGLDLDALLFVDEVDLDALSSSGRLRLVLVDHNRLARSQEHLHRSVIEIVDHHEPEGLYPWVEERLIEPVGSCCTLVAERISEQAPELLQGRGLSKLLLSAILLDTSNLDDTVGRSTESDEIMAALLVNGAGTLGRYGLFELLRAKRFDQSGLSTADLLRKDYKQWLMAPDANVGISAVGLPLRKMASKDKDFKSEVKSFAAQHDLEVLVIMSMFYDVMGNFKRQIAIVADDEALVRDIAKFLASPDAGLRLTANPAAGFPDFSKVYNQTCLTASRKKVQPLLKEFFASRFGQ
;
A
#
# COMPACT_ATOMS: atom_id res chain seq x y z
N MET A 1 -26.09 -9.94 -7.47
CA MET A 1 -27.28 -9.04 -7.64
C MET A 1 -28.54 -9.46 -6.81
N PHE A 2 -29.73 -8.89 -7.09
CA PHE A 2 -30.88 -8.69 -6.15
C PHE A 2 -31.25 -9.80 -5.15
N ARG A 3 -31.25 -11.09 -5.52
CA ARG A 3 -31.78 -12.15 -4.64
C ARG A 3 -30.93 -12.38 -3.36
N ARG A 4 -29.61 -12.16 -3.40
CA ARG A 4 -28.74 -12.25 -2.20
C ARG A 4 -28.94 -11.07 -1.25
N LEU A 5 -28.91 -9.84 -1.77
CA LEU A 5 -29.15 -8.62 -0.98
C LEU A 5 -30.55 -8.62 -0.35
N SER A 6 -31.58 -9.03 -1.12
CA SER A 6 -32.95 -9.21 -0.64
C SER A 6 -33.16 -10.44 0.27
N ALA A 7 -32.11 -11.19 0.58
CA ALA A 7 -32.10 -12.24 1.60
C ALA A 7 -31.51 -11.73 2.92
N ARG A 8 -30.32 -11.08 2.92
CA ARG A 8 -29.74 -10.41 4.11
C ARG A 8 -30.76 -9.46 4.78
N ILE A 9 -31.45 -8.63 3.97
CA ILE A 9 -32.52 -7.72 4.43
C ILE A 9 -33.69 -8.45 5.12
N ARG A 10 -33.95 -9.72 4.81
CA ARG A 10 -35.07 -10.49 5.39
C ARG A 10 -34.67 -11.32 6.61
N SER A 11 -33.42 -11.76 6.73
CA SER A 11 -32.93 -12.49 7.91
C SER A 11 -32.78 -11.60 9.15
N GLY A 12 -32.46 -10.31 8.99
CA GLY A 12 -32.29 -9.37 10.11
C GLY A 12 -33.57 -8.97 10.86
N SER A 13 -34.76 -9.39 10.42
CA SER A 13 -36.05 -8.87 10.91
C SER A 13 -36.80 -9.80 11.90
N SER A 14 -36.22 -10.95 12.27
CA SER A 14 -36.92 -11.98 13.07
C SER A 14 -36.45 -12.10 14.53
N ALA A 15 -36.39 -10.99 15.26
CA ALA A 15 -36.21 -10.98 16.72
C ALA A 15 -37.19 -10.00 17.40
N GLY A 16 -37.80 -10.41 18.53
CA GLY A 16 -38.42 -9.47 19.48
C GLY A 16 -39.87 -9.01 19.24
N LYS A 17 -40.85 -9.92 19.07
CA LYS A 17 -42.28 -9.53 19.21
C LYS A 17 -42.68 -9.35 20.69
N ARG A 18 -42.72 -8.09 21.17
CA ARG A 18 -43.58 -7.65 22.28
C ARG A 18 -44.27 -6.32 21.93
N ALA A 19 -45.42 -6.05 22.52
CA ALA A 19 -46.36 -5.04 22.05
C ALA A 19 -46.24 -3.69 22.79
N GLY A 20 -46.40 -2.58 22.05
CA GLY A 20 -46.58 -1.26 22.65
C GLY A 20 -46.37 -0.10 21.66
N SER A 21 -47.43 0.67 21.39
CA SER A 21 -47.47 1.89 20.54
C SER A 21 -47.16 1.71 19.04
N ARG A 22 -47.65 2.66 18.22
CA ARG A 22 -47.51 2.69 16.75
C ARG A 22 -46.84 4.00 16.35
N VAL A 23 -45.62 3.89 15.83
CA VAL A 23 -44.93 4.94 15.07
C VAL A 23 -44.52 4.32 13.74
N GLU A 24 -44.76 5.00 12.63
CA GLU A 24 -44.48 4.46 11.29
C GLU A 24 -43.06 4.83 10.87
N PRO A 25 -42.21 3.86 10.46
CA PRO A 25 -40.85 4.15 10.01
C PRO A 25 -40.86 4.79 8.61
N ALA A 26 -39.96 5.74 8.38
CA ALA A 26 -39.90 6.52 7.15
C ALA A 26 -39.43 5.69 5.93
N ALA A 27 -39.89 6.09 4.73
CA ALA A 27 -39.69 5.35 3.48
C ALA A 27 -38.30 5.54 2.83
N GLN A 28 -37.22 5.36 3.59
CA GLN A 28 -35.84 5.53 3.09
C GLN A 28 -35.34 4.33 2.24
N GLY A 29 -35.63 3.08 2.64
CA GLY A 29 -35.09 1.89 1.97
C GLY A 29 -35.53 1.69 0.50
N ASP A 30 -36.62 2.31 0.06
CA ASP A 30 -37.08 2.30 -1.34
C ASP A 30 -36.31 3.31 -2.22
N GLN A 31 -35.66 4.32 -1.63
CA GLN A 31 -34.85 5.28 -2.39
C GLN A 31 -33.49 4.68 -2.80
N SER A 32 -32.80 3.97 -1.89
CA SER A 32 -31.51 3.31 -2.21
C SER A 32 -31.65 2.30 -3.34
N LEU A 33 -32.74 1.53 -3.36
CA LEU A 33 -33.07 0.59 -4.44
C LEU A 33 -33.40 1.26 -5.78
N LYS A 34 -33.86 2.51 -5.77
CA LYS A 34 -34.07 3.33 -6.98
C LYS A 34 -32.76 3.96 -7.46
N TRP A 35 -31.91 4.41 -6.55
CA TRP A 35 -30.60 4.98 -6.86
C TRP A 35 -29.65 3.95 -7.48
N LEU A 36 -29.54 2.75 -6.91
CA LEU A 36 -28.74 1.65 -7.49
C LEU A 36 -29.23 1.26 -8.89
N LYS A 37 -30.55 1.27 -9.15
CA LYS A 37 -31.12 1.06 -10.49
C LYS A 37 -30.83 2.22 -11.44
N ALA A 38 -30.79 3.46 -10.95
CA ALA A 38 -30.44 4.62 -11.77
C ALA A 38 -28.98 4.55 -12.23
N ILE A 39 -28.04 4.16 -11.35
CA ILE A 39 -26.63 3.94 -11.72
C ILE A 39 -26.50 2.83 -12.78
N HIS A 40 -27.12 1.66 -12.55
CA HIS A 40 -27.10 0.56 -13.50
C HIS A 40 -27.66 0.93 -14.88
N ASN A 41 -28.74 1.72 -14.92
CA ASN A 41 -29.33 2.21 -16.17
C ASN A 41 -28.47 3.29 -16.85
N ALA A 42 -27.79 4.15 -16.07
CA ALA A 42 -26.91 5.19 -16.61
C ALA A 42 -25.61 4.63 -17.21
N GLN A 43 -25.17 3.45 -16.76
CA GLN A 43 -24.02 2.73 -17.32
C GLN A 43 -24.32 2.07 -18.68
N GLN A 44 -25.59 1.91 -19.06
CA GLN A 44 -25.97 1.47 -20.41
C GLN A 44 -26.22 2.68 -21.32
N GLY A 45 -25.14 3.16 -21.95
CA GLY A 45 -25.19 4.24 -22.93
C GLY A 45 -26.11 3.93 -24.13
N PRO A 46 -26.56 4.97 -24.87
CA PRO A 46 -27.58 4.81 -25.91
C PRO A 46 -27.06 4.01 -27.11
N GLY A 47 -27.40 2.72 -27.15
CA GLY A 47 -27.07 1.83 -28.27
C GLY A 47 -27.65 2.34 -29.60
N LEU A 48 -26.82 2.40 -30.64
CA LEU A 48 -27.24 2.85 -31.97
C LEU A 48 -28.33 1.93 -32.53
N ARG A 49 -29.51 2.50 -32.79
CA ARG A 49 -30.57 1.83 -33.55
C ARG A 49 -30.27 1.89 -35.04
N THR A 50 -29.67 0.84 -35.61
CA THR A 50 -29.74 0.58 -37.06
C THR A 50 -31.05 -0.14 -37.37
N SER A 51 -32.00 0.58 -37.96
CA SER A 51 -33.32 0.05 -38.31
C SER A 51 -33.29 -0.78 -39.60
N ALA A 52 -33.75 -2.02 -39.54
CA ALA A 52 -34.16 -2.81 -40.70
C ALA A 52 -35.35 -3.69 -40.31
N GLU A 53 -36.55 -3.33 -40.77
CA GLU A 53 -37.72 -4.22 -40.83
C GLU A 53 -37.51 -5.18 -42.02
N THR A 54 -37.99 -6.43 -42.05
CA THR A 54 -39.41 -6.83 -42.07
C THR A 54 -39.59 -8.33 -41.72
N PRO A 55 -40.83 -8.85 -41.53
CA PRO A 55 -41.07 -10.06 -40.73
C PRO A 55 -41.63 -11.29 -41.46
N GLU A 56 -41.35 -12.47 -40.89
CA GLU A 56 -42.08 -13.75 -41.03
C GLU A 56 -41.74 -14.62 -39.78
N SER A 57 -42.47 -15.66 -39.37
CA SER A 57 -43.92 -15.84 -39.16
C SER A 57 -44.13 -17.14 -38.35
N ALA A 58 -45.08 -17.16 -37.40
CA ALA A 58 -45.71 -18.31 -36.71
C ALA A 58 -45.05 -19.73 -36.73
N PHE A 59 -44.87 -20.37 -35.55
CA PHE A 59 -45.76 -21.45 -35.06
C PHE A 59 -45.39 -21.95 -33.65
N GLU A 60 -46.29 -22.70 -33.03
CA GLU A 60 -46.19 -23.32 -31.70
C GLU A 60 -45.57 -24.73 -31.75
N ALA A 61 -44.98 -25.20 -30.64
CA ALA A 61 -45.47 -26.36 -29.84
C ALA A 61 -44.38 -27.15 -29.07
N GLY A 62 -44.74 -27.60 -27.86
CA GLY A 62 -44.36 -28.93 -27.34
C GLY A 62 -42.98 -29.12 -26.66
N PRO A 63 -42.94 -29.53 -25.37
CA PRO A 63 -41.71 -29.96 -24.69
C PRO A 63 -41.56 -31.50 -24.63
N SER A 64 -40.34 -32.01 -24.43
CA SER A 64 -40.14 -33.37 -23.88
C SER A 64 -38.73 -33.66 -23.31
N LEU A 65 -38.76 -34.34 -22.16
CA LEU A 65 -37.83 -35.38 -21.65
C LEU A 65 -36.38 -35.05 -21.21
N SER A 66 -36.08 -35.63 -20.03
CA SER A 66 -34.80 -35.91 -19.35
C SER A 66 -34.26 -37.31 -19.80
N PRO A 67 -33.18 -37.96 -19.25
CA PRO A 67 -32.56 -37.79 -17.91
C PRO A 67 -31.02 -37.98 -17.82
N SER A 68 -30.54 -38.14 -16.56
CA SER A 68 -29.18 -38.40 -16.08
C SER A 68 -28.75 -39.88 -16.08
N PRO A 69 -27.43 -40.14 -15.88
CA PRO A 69 -26.90 -41.01 -14.79
C PRO A 69 -25.85 -40.23 -13.93
N SER A 70 -25.73 -40.33 -12.59
CA SER A 70 -25.29 -41.45 -11.72
C SER A 70 -23.85 -41.92 -12.04
N GLU A 71 -22.85 -42.13 -11.17
CA GLU A 71 -22.61 -42.23 -9.71
C GLU A 71 -21.35 -43.14 -9.59
N SER A 72 -20.45 -42.96 -8.61
CA SER A 72 -19.73 -44.04 -7.88
C SER A 72 -18.60 -43.52 -6.97
N ASP A 73 -18.44 -44.14 -5.79
CA ASP A 73 -17.48 -43.79 -4.74
C ASP A 73 -16.17 -44.60 -4.78
N PHE A 74 -15.16 -44.18 -4.00
CA PHE A 74 -14.14 -45.07 -3.42
C PHE A 74 -13.57 -44.52 -2.09
N LEU A 75 -13.21 -45.40 -1.14
CA LEU A 75 -12.98 -45.04 0.28
C LEU A 75 -12.07 -46.07 1.01
N CYS A 76 -10.99 -45.64 1.71
CA CYS A 76 -10.21 -46.27 2.83
C CYS A 76 -8.98 -45.37 3.16
N THR A 77 -8.63 -44.91 4.38
CA THR A 77 -8.07 -45.57 5.61
C THR A 77 -6.70 -46.26 5.41
N SER A 78 -5.65 -46.18 6.26
CA SER A 78 -5.24 -45.36 7.46
C SER A 78 -3.71 -45.62 7.75
N THR A 79 -2.96 -45.33 8.84
CA THR A 79 -3.17 -44.85 10.25
C THR A 79 -1.80 -44.43 10.91
N GLU A 80 -1.80 -43.43 11.82
CA GLU A 80 -1.00 -43.28 13.09
C GLU A 80 0.55 -43.03 13.18
N ASP A 81 0.96 -42.50 14.37
CA ASP A 81 2.27 -42.09 14.94
C ASP A 81 3.13 -40.99 14.24
N GLY A 82 3.90 -40.11 14.95
CA GLY A 82 3.95 -39.82 16.40
C GLY A 82 5.11 -38.87 16.85
N SER A 83 4.81 -37.94 17.78
CA SER A 83 5.71 -37.17 18.70
C SER A 83 6.68 -36.03 18.24
N GLU A 84 6.95 -35.12 19.21
CA GLU A 84 8.04 -34.11 19.38
C GLU A 84 7.91 -32.63 18.90
N ASP A 85 8.06 -31.73 19.89
CA ASP A 85 8.35 -30.27 20.02
C ASP A 85 8.14 -29.21 18.90
N PRO A 86 7.43 -28.10 19.19
CA PRO A 86 7.29 -26.93 18.31
C PRO A 86 8.29 -25.79 18.61
N PHE A 87 9.36 -25.66 17.81
CA PHE A 87 10.20 -24.45 17.78
C PHE A 87 9.89 -23.56 16.55
N PHE A 88 9.59 -22.28 16.81
CA PHE A 88 9.61 -21.10 15.92
C PHE A 88 9.64 -21.29 14.39
N SER A 89 8.62 -20.78 13.71
CA SER A 89 8.67 -20.50 12.25
C SER A 89 7.96 -19.18 11.90
N PRO A 90 8.69 -18.14 11.46
CA PRO A 90 8.10 -16.87 10.99
C PRO A 90 7.82 -16.92 9.48
N ASN A 91 6.63 -17.37 9.08
CA ASN A 91 6.22 -17.40 7.68
C ASN A 91 5.68 -16.04 7.20
N SER A 92 6.57 -15.21 6.67
CA SER A 92 6.21 -14.05 5.83
C SER A 92 7.22 -13.89 4.68
N SER A 93 7.02 -14.69 3.64
CA SER A 93 7.89 -14.77 2.47
C SER A 93 7.38 -13.91 1.29
N PRO A 94 8.04 -12.79 0.93
CA PRO A 94 7.80 -12.17 -0.36
C PRO A 94 8.37 -13.07 -1.47
N PHE A 95 7.51 -13.50 -2.39
CA PHE A 95 7.91 -14.29 -3.56
C PHE A 95 8.68 -13.43 -4.59
N PRO A 96 9.68 -14.00 -5.30
CA PRO A 96 10.33 -13.32 -6.41
C PRO A 96 9.46 -13.38 -7.68
N PHE A 97 9.50 -12.32 -8.48
CA PHE A 97 8.79 -12.25 -9.75
C PHE A 97 9.50 -13.11 -10.81
N GLN A 98 8.79 -14.02 -11.47
CA GLN A 98 9.22 -14.64 -12.73
C GLN A 98 8.63 -13.85 -13.89
N SER A 99 9.42 -13.63 -14.95
CA SER A 99 9.03 -12.86 -16.14
C SER A 99 9.15 -13.71 -17.40
N ASP A 100 8.18 -14.61 -17.61
CA ASP A 100 8.13 -15.49 -18.77
C ASP A 100 7.16 -14.96 -19.84
N LEU A 101 7.67 -14.09 -20.73
CA LEU A 101 7.03 -13.75 -22.00
C LEU A 101 8.07 -13.70 -23.13
N ASN A 102 8.40 -14.89 -23.65
CA ASN A 102 9.07 -15.02 -24.95
C ASN A 102 8.02 -15.11 -26.07
N LEU A 103 8.04 -14.18 -27.02
CA LEU A 103 7.41 -14.33 -28.32
C LEU A 103 8.47 -14.13 -29.42
N PRO A 104 8.50 -14.98 -30.46
CA PRO A 104 9.57 -14.97 -31.45
C PRO A 104 9.39 -13.81 -32.45
N TYR A 105 10.44 -13.02 -32.63
CA TYR A 105 10.52 -12.09 -33.76
C TYR A 105 11.02 -12.83 -35.01
N ASP A 106 10.30 -12.70 -36.12
CA ASP A 106 10.62 -13.38 -37.38
C ASP A 106 11.65 -12.59 -38.22
N ARG A 107 12.22 -13.26 -39.23
CA ARG A 107 13.43 -12.85 -39.95
C ARG A 107 13.14 -11.74 -40.96
N TYR A 108 14.01 -10.72 -41.01
CA TYR A 108 14.42 -10.11 -42.29
C TYR A 108 15.83 -9.51 -42.21
N SER A 109 16.66 -9.84 -43.20
CA SER A 109 17.92 -9.17 -43.53
C SER A 109 17.89 -8.89 -45.05
N PRO A 110 18.36 -7.72 -45.52
CA PRO A 110 19.68 -7.67 -46.18
C PRO A 110 20.35 -6.27 -46.06
N PRO A 111 21.46 -5.97 -46.77
CA PRO A 111 22.76 -6.65 -46.78
C PRO A 111 23.93 -5.68 -46.44
N GLU A 112 25.16 -6.20 -46.45
CA GLU A 112 26.42 -5.42 -46.45
C GLU A 112 26.52 -4.56 -47.74
N SER A 113 27.40 -3.55 -47.95
CA SER A 113 28.80 -3.31 -47.54
C SER A 113 29.24 -1.91 -48.11
N PRO A 114 30.49 -1.40 -48.05
CA PRO A 114 31.30 -1.00 -46.87
C PRO A 114 32.07 0.36 -47.05
N LEU A 115 33.04 0.62 -46.14
CA LEU A 115 34.31 1.37 -46.33
C LEU A 115 34.43 2.92 -46.17
N LEU A 116 35.66 3.30 -45.75
CA LEU A 116 36.41 4.57 -45.88
C LEU A 116 36.15 5.77 -44.94
N SER A 117 37.04 5.87 -43.94
CA SER A 117 37.75 7.09 -43.50
C SER A 117 39.25 6.94 -43.89
N PRO A 118 40.24 7.79 -43.49
CA PRO A 118 40.20 9.13 -42.85
C PRO A 118 41.16 10.18 -43.47
N SER A 119 40.96 11.47 -43.14
CA SER A 119 41.98 12.57 -43.13
C SER A 119 41.30 13.92 -42.80
N SER A 120 41.93 14.98 -42.28
CA SER A 120 43.23 15.17 -41.58
C SER A 120 43.28 16.58 -40.95
N GLU A 121 44.02 16.74 -39.84
CA GLU A 121 44.72 17.99 -39.39
C GLU A 121 43.87 19.28 -39.12
N ALA A 122 43.91 19.90 -37.92
CA ALA A 122 44.98 20.72 -37.30
C ALA A 122 45.16 22.12 -37.95
N ALA A 123 45.32 23.25 -37.22
CA ALA A 123 45.24 23.54 -35.78
C ALA A 123 45.16 25.06 -35.48
N SER A 124 45.02 25.39 -34.18
CA SER A 124 45.61 26.57 -33.48
C SER A 124 44.96 27.97 -33.52
N SER A 125 45.43 28.81 -32.58
CA SER A 125 45.27 30.27 -32.39
C SER A 125 43.90 30.89 -32.08
N SER A 126 43.64 31.07 -30.78
CA SER A 126 43.13 32.32 -30.15
C SER A 126 44.25 33.40 -30.15
N PRO A 127 44.09 34.69 -29.70
CA PRO A 127 43.09 35.22 -28.75
C PRO A 127 42.54 36.67 -29.00
N SER A 128 41.79 37.21 -28.01
CA SER A 128 41.68 38.65 -27.57
C SER A 128 41.26 39.72 -28.60
N ASP A 129 40.24 40.58 -28.44
CA ASP A 129 39.75 41.33 -27.26
C ASP A 129 38.43 42.12 -27.56
N HIS A 130 37.86 42.74 -26.51
CA HIS A 130 36.95 43.93 -26.42
C HIS A 130 36.42 44.60 -27.72
N ASP A 131 35.12 44.95 -27.85
CA ASP A 131 34.46 46.08 -27.14
C ASP A 131 32.90 46.04 -27.16
N ALA A 132 32.19 47.09 -26.71
CA ALA A 132 30.77 47.01 -26.33
C ALA A 132 29.79 48.13 -26.83
N PHE A 133 28.56 47.71 -27.20
CA PHE A 133 27.28 48.47 -27.29
C PHE A 133 27.19 49.69 -28.27
N PRO A 134 25.98 50.25 -28.52
CA PRO A 134 24.67 49.65 -28.82
C PRO A 134 24.00 50.25 -30.10
N SER A 135 22.81 49.76 -30.53
CA SER A 135 21.60 50.57 -30.87
C SER A 135 20.63 49.94 -31.92
N GLU A 136 19.35 49.86 -31.54
CA GLU A 136 18.13 50.17 -32.31
C GLU A 136 17.67 49.42 -33.59
N SER A 137 16.39 49.00 -33.51
CA SER A 137 15.31 49.04 -34.52
C SER A 137 14.99 47.84 -35.43
N GLU A 138 13.68 47.58 -35.48
CA GLU A 138 12.89 46.59 -36.26
C GLU A 138 12.54 47.13 -37.68
N PRO A 139 11.98 46.36 -38.67
CA PRO A 139 10.83 45.44 -38.46
C PRO A 139 10.59 44.20 -39.38
N SER A 140 9.69 43.34 -38.88
CA SER A 140 8.61 42.59 -39.57
C SER A 140 8.85 41.49 -40.65
N THR A 141 8.63 40.22 -40.23
CA THR A 141 7.76 39.16 -40.84
C THR A 141 8.09 38.52 -42.21
N PRO A 142 7.58 37.30 -42.55
CA PRO A 142 6.81 36.30 -41.76
C PRO A 142 7.35 34.84 -41.79
N ASP A 143 6.67 33.96 -41.04
CA ASP A 143 6.47 32.50 -41.18
C ASP A 143 7.65 31.49 -41.33
N SER A 144 7.78 30.59 -40.34
CA SER A 144 7.49 29.15 -40.54
C SER A 144 7.53 28.34 -39.21
N CYS A 145 6.75 27.26 -39.14
CA CYS A 145 6.57 26.47 -37.91
C CYS A 145 7.70 25.48 -37.63
N SER A 146 8.04 25.29 -36.36
CA SER A 146 8.52 24.01 -35.83
C SER A 146 8.00 23.81 -34.40
N VAL A 147 7.79 22.55 -33.98
CA VAL A 147 7.00 22.21 -32.79
C VAL A 147 7.92 21.93 -31.60
N SER A 148 7.80 22.70 -30.53
CA SER A 148 8.39 22.39 -29.22
C SER A 148 7.62 21.27 -28.53
N GLY A 149 8.32 20.33 -27.90
CA GLY A 149 7.69 19.22 -27.18
C GLY A 149 6.88 19.68 -25.96
N PHE A 150 5.69 19.11 -25.80
CA PHE A 150 4.93 19.20 -24.54
C PHE A 150 5.53 18.23 -23.53
N GLU A 151 6.15 18.75 -22.48
CA GLU A 151 6.01 18.10 -21.16
C GLU A 151 4.61 18.45 -20.63
N PRO A 152 3.86 17.50 -20.04
CA PRO A 152 2.58 17.81 -19.44
C PRO A 152 2.79 18.49 -18.09
N GLU A 153 2.82 19.83 -18.07
CA GLU A 153 2.52 20.57 -16.85
C GLU A 153 1.14 20.12 -16.36
N LEU A 154 1.07 19.48 -15.20
CA LEU A 154 -0.19 19.26 -14.53
C LEU A 154 -0.73 20.64 -14.12
N GLU A 155 -1.89 21.02 -14.67
CA GLU A 155 -2.69 22.06 -14.06
C GLU A 155 -2.91 21.70 -12.59
N VAL A 156 -2.37 22.52 -11.70
CA VAL A 156 -2.69 22.46 -10.26
C VAL A 156 -4.13 22.93 -10.14
N LEU A 157 -5.06 21.96 -10.28
CA LEU A 157 -6.50 22.19 -10.15
C LEU A 157 -6.76 22.99 -8.88
N SER A 158 -7.42 24.13 -9.03
CA SER A 158 -7.79 24.97 -7.91
C SER A 158 -8.63 24.17 -6.91
N PRO A 159 -8.47 24.41 -5.59
CA PRO A 159 -9.15 23.63 -4.55
C PRO A 159 -10.64 23.98 -4.51
N GLY A 160 -11.41 23.43 -5.45
CA GLY A 160 -12.84 23.28 -5.31
C GLY A 160 -13.08 22.37 -4.10
N PHE A 161 -13.69 22.93 -3.05
CA PHE A 161 -13.93 22.23 -1.78
C PHE A 161 -14.67 20.91 -2.02
N ASP A 162 -13.95 19.80 -1.88
CA ASP A 162 -14.56 18.47 -1.82
C ASP A 162 -15.13 18.27 -0.42
N THR A 163 -16.41 18.60 -0.26
CA THR A 163 -17.08 18.66 1.05
C THR A 163 -16.93 17.34 1.83
N GLY A 164 -16.90 16.22 1.12
CA GLY A 164 -16.75 14.89 1.71
C GLY A 164 -15.36 14.58 2.29
N VAL A 165 -14.36 15.44 2.10
CA VAL A 165 -13.11 15.38 2.88
C VAL A 165 -13.22 16.21 4.15
N GLU A 166 -13.80 17.41 4.09
CA GLU A 166 -13.89 18.25 5.29
C GLU A 166 -14.89 17.69 6.31
N ASP A 167 -15.98 17.04 5.87
CA ASP A 167 -16.87 16.26 6.75
C ASP A 167 -16.12 15.13 7.48
N LEU A 168 -15.07 14.57 6.87
CA LEU A 168 -14.20 13.55 7.45
C LEU A 168 -13.15 14.16 8.39
N ASN A 169 -12.58 15.32 8.04
CA ASN A 169 -11.67 16.07 8.89
C ASN A 169 -12.35 16.55 10.18
N VAL A 170 -13.59 17.05 10.09
CA VAL A 170 -14.41 17.41 11.27
C VAL A 170 -14.61 16.19 12.17
N PHE A 171 -14.96 15.04 11.61
CA PHE A 171 -15.05 13.78 12.38
C PHE A 171 -13.72 13.40 13.07
N LEU A 172 -12.59 13.51 12.37
CA LEU A 172 -11.27 13.19 12.97
C LEU A 172 -10.92 14.15 14.10
N ARG A 173 -11.13 15.46 13.91
CA ARG A 173 -10.86 16.47 14.95
C ARG A 173 -11.76 16.29 16.18
N GLU A 174 -13.06 16.08 15.99
CA GLU A 174 -14.01 15.86 17.08
C GLU A 174 -13.76 14.53 17.82
N SER A 175 -13.46 13.45 17.10
CA SER A 175 -13.13 12.16 17.73
C SER A 175 -11.83 12.22 18.52
N ARG A 176 -10.78 12.88 17.99
CA ARG A 176 -9.55 13.17 18.74
C ARG A 176 -9.79 14.05 19.96
N TYR A 177 -10.47 15.17 19.81
CA TYR A 177 -10.78 16.09 20.91
C TYR A 177 -11.56 15.40 22.03
N ARG A 178 -12.58 14.60 21.68
CA ARG A 178 -13.38 13.84 22.66
C ARG A 178 -12.63 12.67 23.29
N PHE A 179 -11.57 12.16 22.65
CA PHE A 179 -10.64 11.19 23.25
C PHE A 179 -9.67 11.87 24.23
N GLU A 180 -9.18 13.07 23.89
CA GLU A 180 -8.29 13.87 24.74
C GLU A 180 -9.03 14.53 25.93
N ASP A 181 -10.37 14.67 25.87
CA ASP A 181 -11.21 15.11 27.00
C ASP A 181 -11.23 14.09 28.15
N ARG A 182 -10.26 14.22 29.04
CA ARG A 182 -10.14 13.41 30.26
C ARG A 182 -11.22 13.68 31.32
N ALA A 183 -12.10 14.66 31.15
CA ALA A 183 -13.16 14.95 32.13
C ALA A 183 -14.23 13.85 32.18
N ASN A 184 -14.40 13.10 31.10
CA ASN A 184 -15.44 12.09 30.96
C ASN A 184 -14.91 10.66 31.17
N ASN A 185 -15.53 9.90 32.08
CA ASN A 185 -15.25 8.46 32.29
C ASN A 185 -15.94 7.56 31.24
N THR A 186 -16.19 8.09 30.05
CA THR A 186 -16.91 7.42 28.96
C THR A 186 -16.08 6.28 28.37
N PRO A 187 -16.68 5.13 27.97
CA PRO A 187 -15.97 4.08 27.23
C PRO A 187 -15.39 4.62 25.92
N ILE A 188 -14.29 4.02 25.48
CA ILE A 188 -13.61 4.39 24.22
C ILE A 188 -13.63 3.16 23.32
N THR A 189 -14.35 3.26 22.21
CA THR A 189 -14.25 2.32 21.09
C THR A 189 -13.11 2.76 20.20
N VAL A 190 -12.04 1.96 20.19
CA VAL A 190 -10.94 2.09 19.24
C VAL A 190 -11.22 1.13 18.08
N VAL A 191 -11.19 1.66 16.85
CA VAL A 191 -11.16 0.85 15.63
C VAL A 191 -9.70 0.72 15.21
N LEU A 192 -9.20 -0.51 15.16
CA LEU A 192 -7.78 -0.83 15.06
C LEU A 192 -7.50 -1.65 13.80
N GLY A 193 -6.56 -1.21 12.97
CA GLY A 193 -5.98 -1.99 11.86
C GLY A 193 -4.85 -2.92 12.30
N ASN A 194 -4.35 -3.77 11.41
CA ASN A 194 -3.21 -4.66 11.69
C ASN A 194 -1.88 -3.89 11.85
N GLU A 195 -0.84 -4.52 12.41
CA GLU A 195 0.45 -3.86 12.68
C GLU A 195 1.31 -3.60 11.44
N ALA A 196 0.96 -4.17 10.28
CA ALA A 196 1.56 -3.74 9.01
C ALA A 196 1.05 -2.34 8.64
N ALA A 197 -0.20 -2.03 8.98
CA ALA A 197 -0.89 -0.77 8.72
C ALA A 197 -0.57 -0.27 7.30
N ASP A 198 -0.95 -1.06 6.30
CA ASP A 198 -0.99 -0.62 4.91
C ASP A 198 -2.28 0.16 4.63
N LEU A 199 -2.58 0.41 3.35
CA LEU A 199 -3.70 1.29 3.00
C LEU A 199 -5.05 0.71 3.42
N ASP A 200 -5.25 -0.60 3.33
CA ASP A 200 -6.53 -1.22 3.70
C ASP A 200 -6.76 -1.11 5.21
N SER A 201 -5.81 -1.56 6.03
CA SER A 201 -5.88 -1.40 7.49
C SER A 201 -6.11 0.04 7.94
N MET A 202 -5.40 1.02 7.35
CA MET A 202 -5.58 2.43 7.70
C MET A 202 -6.95 2.98 7.28
N VAL A 203 -7.40 2.68 6.05
CA VAL A 203 -8.68 3.18 5.53
C VAL A 203 -9.85 2.48 6.21
N SER A 204 -9.80 1.15 6.36
CA SER A 204 -10.81 0.37 7.08
C SER A 204 -11.00 0.91 8.50
N ALA A 205 -9.93 1.29 9.20
CA ALA A 205 -10.03 1.89 10.54
C ALA A 205 -10.75 3.24 10.51
N ILE A 206 -10.34 4.16 9.63
CA ILE A 206 -10.94 5.50 9.48
C ILE A 206 -12.41 5.41 9.06
N ALA A 207 -12.71 4.59 8.05
CA ALA A 207 -14.03 4.48 7.45
C ALA A 207 -15.03 3.75 8.36
N TYR A 208 -14.60 2.69 9.05
CA TYR A 208 -15.46 1.99 10.00
C TYR A 208 -15.67 2.83 11.26
N ALA A 209 -14.65 3.56 11.75
CA ALA A 209 -14.86 4.53 12.84
C ALA A 209 -15.88 5.62 12.45
N ARG A 210 -15.82 6.12 11.20
CA ARG A 210 -16.80 7.08 10.66
C ARG A 210 -18.21 6.50 10.58
N LEU A 211 -18.37 5.23 10.22
CA LEU A 211 -19.65 4.51 10.22
C LEU A 211 -20.22 4.38 11.65
N LEU A 212 -19.38 3.96 12.59
CA LEU A 212 -19.77 3.75 13.97
C LEU A 212 -20.18 5.05 14.66
N GLU A 213 -19.58 6.19 14.29
CA GLU A 213 -20.01 7.51 14.78
C GLU A 213 -21.38 7.92 14.22
N ALA A 214 -21.64 7.70 12.93
CA ALA A 214 -22.93 8.04 12.31
C ALA A 214 -24.10 7.19 12.85
N THR A 215 -23.83 5.94 13.23
CA THR A 215 -24.85 4.94 13.57
C THR A 215 -25.06 4.71 15.07
N ARG A 216 -24.05 4.92 15.92
CA ARG A 216 -24.13 4.69 17.37
C ARG A 216 -24.40 6.02 18.10
N SER A 217 -25.18 5.98 19.17
CA SER A 217 -25.52 7.20 19.93
C SER A 217 -24.26 7.88 20.50
N PRO A 218 -24.07 9.21 20.35
CA PRO A 218 -22.86 9.91 20.81
C PRO A 218 -22.54 9.80 22.32
N SER A 219 -23.52 9.41 23.14
CA SER A 219 -23.39 9.14 24.57
C SER A 219 -22.94 7.71 24.92
N SER A 220 -22.87 6.80 23.95
CA SER A 220 -22.58 5.37 24.18
C SER A 220 -21.08 5.06 24.31
N ALA A 221 -20.23 5.83 23.63
CA ALA A 221 -18.78 5.84 23.72
C ALA A 221 -18.22 7.04 22.95
N VAL A 222 -16.93 7.32 23.14
CA VAL A 222 -16.11 7.99 22.12
C VAL A 222 -15.66 6.92 21.12
N VAL A 223 -15.76 7.20 19.82
CA VAL A 223 -15.25 6.31 18.76
C VAL A 223 -14.04 6.99 18.12
N VAL A 224 -12.92 6.29 18.00
CA VAL A 224 -11.70 6.77 17.31
C VAL A 224 -11.12 5.71 16.37
N PRO A 225 -10.63 6.08 15.18
CA PRO A 225 -9.70 5.26 14.43
C PRO A 225 -8.31 5.34 15.04
N LEU A 226 -7.59 4.22 15.12
CA LEU A 226 -6.21 4.16 15.61
C LEU A 226 -5.33 3.46 14.57
N LEU A 227 -4.35 4.19 14.05
CA LEU A 227 -3.36 3.64 13.13
C LEU A 227 -2.33 2.84 13.97
N ASN A 228 -2.21 1.54 13.70
CA ASN A 228 -1.47 0.59 14.54
C ASN A 228 0.07 0.63 14.33
N ILE A 229 0.60 1.84 14.14
CA ILE A 229 2.02 2.16 13.97
C ILE A 229 2.33 3.47 14.69
N PRO A 230 3.61 3.77 15.00
CA PRO A 230 4.01 5.08 15.50
C PRO A 230 3.61 6.23 14.54
N ARG A 231 3.29 7.44 15.02
CA ARG A 231 3.02 8.62 14.14
C ARG A 231 4.14 8.82 13.14
N ARG A 232 5.39 8.74 13.62
CA ARG A 232 6.59 8.88 12.80
C ARG A 232 6.66 7.86 11.65
N ASP A 233 5.94 6.74 11.70
CA ASP A 233 6.00 5.65 10.72
C ASP A 233 4.99 5.79 9.56
N LEU A 234 4.07 6.77 9.61
CA LEU A 234 3.13 7.05 8.51
C LEU A 234 3.83 7.33 7.16
N PRO A 235 4.88 8.18 7.06
CA PRO A 235 5.56 8.46 5.79
C PRO A 235 6.09 7.21 5.08
N LEU A 236 6.39 6.13 5.82
CA LEU A 236 6.90 4.87 5.27
C LEU A 236 5.88 4.12 4.41
N ARG A 237 4.58 4.42 4.56
CA ARG A 237 3.49 3.96 3.70
C ARG A 237 3.27 5.02 2.62
N THR A 238 4.14 5.02 1.63
CA THR A 238 4.31 6.13 0.68
C THR A 238 3.09 6.35 -0.21
N GLU A 239 2.27 5.31 -0.44
CA GLU A 239 0.94 5.38 -1.05
C GLU A 239 -0.11 6.04 -0.14
N ALA A 240 -0.16 5.67 1.16
CA ALA A 240 -1.16 6.17 2.10
C ALA A 240 -0.85 7.62 2.51
N ALA A 241 0.40 7.93 2.83
CA ALA A 241 0.85 9.28 3.11
C ALA A 241 0.61 10.22 1.92
N TYR A 242 0.85 9.76 0.69
CA TYR A 242 0.52 10.51 -0.53
C TYR A 242 -1.00 10.71 -0.69
N LEU A 243 -1.80 9.65 -0.53
CA LEU A 243 -3.26 9.71 -0.67
C LEU A 243 -3.88 10.69 0.34
N PHE A 244 -3.57 10.53 1.62
CA PHE A 244 -4.12 11.36 2.69
C PHE A 244 -3.71 12.82 2.52
N SER A 245 -2.43 13.09 2.23
CA SER A 245 -1.92 14.45 2.00
C SER A 245 -2.54 15.11 0.76
N THR A 246 -2.62 14.41 -0.37
CA THR A 246 -3.21 14.96 -1.61
C THR A 246 -4.73 15.06 -1.61
N MET A 247 -5.40 14.44 -0.62
CA MET A 247 -6.82 14.67 -0.36
C MET A 247 -7.08 15.86 0.55
N GLY A 248 -6.08 16.33 1.32
CA GLY A 248 -6.29 17.31 2.39
C GLY A 248 -6.87 16.69 3.66
N LEU A 249 -6.57 15.41 3.93
CA LEU A 249 -6.92 14.75 5.19
C LEU A 249 -6.06 15.34 6.33
N ASP A 250 -6.70 15.65 7.45
CA ASP A 250 -6.04 16.21 8.63
C ASP A 250 -5.20 15.14 9.36
N LEU A 251 -3.89 15.14 9.06
CA LEU A 251 -2.95 14.14 9.60
C LEU A 251 -2.67 14.32 11.09
N ASP A 252 -2.84 15.53 11.64
CA ASP A 252 -2.65 15.79 13.06
C ASP A 252 -3.87 15.31 13.87
N ALA A 253 -5.06 15.36 13.28
CA ALA A 253 -6.27 14.78 13.85
C ALA A 253 -6.28 13.23 13.89
N LEU A 254 -5.48 12.53 13.09
CA LEU A 254 -5.30 11.07 13.20
C LEU A 254 -4.59 10.69 14.51
N LEU A 255 -5.03 9.61 15.15
CA LEU A 255 -4.38 9.00 16.32
C LEU A 255 -3.51 7.79 15.92
N PHE A 256 -2.40 7.62 16.64
CA PHE A 256 -1.39 6.58 16.41
C PHE A 256 -1.10 5.78 17.69
N VAL A 257 -0.60 4.55 17.54
CA VAL A 257 -0.42 3.62 18.68
C VAL A 257 0.59 4.12 19.73
N ASP A 258 1.51 5.02 19.36
CA ASP A 258 2.44 5.70 20.28
C ASP A 258 1.84 6.93 21.00
N GLU A 259 0.60 7.31 20.68
CA GLU A 259 -0.15 8.40 21.33
C GLU A 259 -1.23 7.89 22.32
N VAL A 260 -1.53 6.59 22.30
CA VAL A 260 -2.68 6.00 23.01
C VAL A 260 -2.25 4.92 24.00
N ASP A 261 -2.40 5.19 25.30
CA ASP A 261 -2.20 4.21 26.37
C ASP A 261 -3.38 3.23 26.44
N LEU A 262 -3.36 2.24 25.54
CA LEU A 262 -4.35 1.16 25.48
C LEU A 262 -4.37 0.32 26.77
N ASP A 263 -3.23 0.20 27.45
CA ASP A 263 -3.08 -0.60 28.67
C ASP A 263 -3.81 0.04 29.85
N ALA A 264 -3.70 1.37 30.03
CA ALA A 264 -4.46 2.12 31.01
C ALA A 264 -5.97 2.14 30.67
N LEU A 265 -6.34 2.22 29.39
CA LEU A 265 -7.74 2.15 28.97
C LEU A 265 -8.35 0.77 29.20
N SER A 266 -7.61 -0.32 28.97
CA SER A 266 -8.07 -1.68 29.27
C SER A 266 -8.12 -1.94 30.78
N SER A 267 -7.08 -1.53 31.52
CA SER A 267 -7.00 -1.68 32.99
C SER A 267 -8.08 -0.88 33.74
N SER A 268 -8.54 0.24 33.18
CA SER A 268 -9.66 1.02 33.72
C SER A 268 -11.04 0.54 33.25
N GLY A 269 -11.12 -0.54 32.45
CA GLY A 269 -12.36 -1.08 31.91
C GLY A 269 -13.05 -0.18 30.88
N ARG A 270 -12.32 0.79 30.30
CA ARG A 270 -12.84 1.78 29.34
C ARG A 270 -12.66 1.36 27.88
N LEU A 271 -11.63 0.55 27.58
CA LEU A 271 -11.28 0.14 26.22
C LEU A 271 -12.27 -0.87 25.64
N ARG A 272 -12.74 -0.59 24.42
CA ARG A 272 -13.40 -1.56 23.53
C ARG A 272 -12.67 -1.54 22.19
N LEU A 273 -12.25 -2.70 21.68
CA LEU A 273 -11.54 -2.86 20.43
C LEU A 273 -12.49 -3.41 19.35
N VAL A 274 -12.54 -2.73 18.22
CA VAL A 274 -13.09 -3.22 16.96
C VAL A 274 -11.88 -3.54 16.08
N LEU A 275 -11.70 -4.81 15.72
CA LEU A 275 -10.60 -5.19 14.83
C LEU A 275 -11.06 -5.06 13.38
N VAL A 276 -10.27 -4.40 12.56
CA VAL A 276 -10.47 -4.34 11.11
C VAL A 276 -9.23 -4.83 10.39
N ASP A 277 -9.41 -5.53 9.27
CA ASP A 277 -8.32 -6.05 8.43
C ASP A 277 -7.35 -7.00 9.19
N HIS A 278 -7.87 -7.62 10.25
CA HIS A 278 -7.31 -8.78 10.96
C HIS A 278 -8.32 -9.36 11.95
N ASN A 279 -8.19 -10.65 12.28
CA ASN A 279 -8.96 -11.33 13.32
C ASN A 279 -8.11 -11.85 14.51
N ARG A 280 -6.83 -11.46 14.56
CA ARG A 280 -5.85 -11.73 15.64
C ARG A 280 -5.05 -10.46 15.97
N LEU A 281 -5.02 -10.05 17.24
CA LEU A 281 -4.18 -8.96 17.73
C LEU A 281 -2.69 -9.24 17.53
N ALA A 282 -1.92 -8.19 17.25
CA ALA A 282 -0.45 -8.27 17.21
C ALA A 282 0.10 -8.87 18.53
N ARG A 283 1.23 -9.59 18.46
CA ARG A 283 1.78 -10.31 19.63
C ARG A 283 2.06 -9.40 20.84
N SER A 284 2.36 -8.12 20.61
CA SER A 284 2.56 -7.09 21.62
C SER A 284 1.27 -6.51 22.22
N GLN A 285 0.10 -6.89 21.70
CA GLN A 285 -1.22 -6.39 22.06
C GLN A 285 -2.17 -7.50 22.54
N GLU A 286 -1.81 -8.77 22.42
CA GLU A 286 -2.68 -9.93 22.74
C GLU A 286 -3.18 -9.95 24.21
N HIS A 287 -2.53 -9.27 25.15
CA HIS A 287 -3.08 -9.11 26.51
C HIS A 287 -4.37 -8.28 26.56
N LEU A 288 -4.64 -7.46 25.52
CA LEU A 288 -5.86 -6.67 25.34
C LEU A 288 -7.07 -7.48 24.83
N HIS A 289 -6.94 -8.80 24.57
CA HIS A 289 -7.99 -9.64 23.97
C HIS A 289 -9.38 -9.45 24.57
N ARG A 290 -9.49 -9.25 25.89
CA ARG A 290 -10.78 -9.07 26.60
C ARG A 290 -11.52 -7.80 26.22
N SER A 291 -10.83 -6.82 25.64
CA SER A 291 -11.43 -5.59 25.14
C SER A 291 -12.02 -5.76 23.74
N VAL A 292 -11.76 -6.85 23.00
CA VAL A 292 -12.31 -7.06 21.65
C VAL A 292 -13.81 -7.34 21.71
N ILE A 293 -14.58 -6.57 20.93
CA ILE A 293 -16.06 -6.60 20.88
C ILE A 293 -16.65 -6.88 19.49
N GLU A 294 -15.87 -6.70 18.42
CA GLU A 294 -16.36 -6.70 17.03
C GLU A 294 -15.17 -6.93 16.07
N ILE A 295 -15.37 -7.68 14.97
CA ILE A 295 -14.33 -8.00 13.98
C ILE A 295 -14.88 -7.86 12.55
N VAL A 296 -14.15 -7.15 11.68
CA VAL A 296 -14.41 -7.10 10.22
C VAL A 296 -13.11 -7.39 9.47
N ASP A 297 -13.02 -8.50 8.76
CA ASP A 297 -11.77 -8.99 8.18
C ASP A 297 -12.01 -9.81 6.89
N HIS A 298 -11.00 -9.92 6.03
CA HIS A 298 -11.04 -10.74 4.82
C HIS A 298 -10.01 -11.89 4.80
N HIS A 299 -9.15 -11.98 5.82
CA HIS A 299 -8.20 -13.07 6.02
C HIS A 299 -8.88 -14.38 6.50
N GLU A 300 -8.11 -15.47 6.56
CA GLU A 300 -8.60 -16.75 7.07
C GLU A 300 -9.10 -16.64 8.54
N PRO A 301 -10.29 -17.16 8.89
CA PRO A 301 -10.79 -17.09 10.27
C PRO A 301 -9.99 -17.98 11.23
N GLU A 302 -9.26 -17.38 12.17
CA GLU A 302 -8.42 -18.09 13.14
C GLU A 302 -9.17 -18.62 14.38
N GLY A 303 -10.49 -18.37 14.46
CA GLY A 303 -11.35 -18.88 15.53
C GLY A 303 -11.14 -18.26 16.92
N LEU A 304 -10.38 -17.16 17.00
CA LEU A 304 -10.03 -16.48 18.26
C LEU A 304 -11.22 -15.71 18.88
N TYR A 305 -11.01 -15.26 20.13
CA TYR A 305 -11.90 -14.36 20.87
C TYR A 305 -13.38 -14.80 20.90
N PRO A 306 -13.73 -16.05 21.28
CA PRO A 306 -15.05 -16.66 21.05
C PRO A 306 -16.27 -15.94 21.68
N TRP A 307 -16.06 -14.97 22.57
CA TRP A 307 -17.10 -14.10 23.14
C TRP A 307 -17.59 -12.98 22.20
N VAL A 308 -16.87 -12.71 21.10
CA VAL A 308 -17.28 -11.71 20.11
C VAL A 308 -18.43 -12.26 19.27
N GLU A 309 -19.61 -11.65 19.38
CA GLU A 309 -20.81 -12.00 18.60
C GLU A 309 -20.82 -11.33 17.22
N GLU A 310 -20.47 -10.04 17.14
CA GLU A 310 -20.42 -9.29 15.88
C GLU A 310 -19.13 -9.60 15.09
N ARG A 311 -19.28 -10.40 14.03
CA ARG A 311 -18.20 -10.72 13.09
C ARG A 311 -18.67 -10.64 11.65
N LEU A 312 -17.83 -10.07 10.79
CA LEU A 312 -17.92 -10.20 9.35
C LEU A 312 -16.54 -10.66 8.86
N ILE A 313 -16.39 -11.95 8.59
CA ILE A 313 -15.16 -12.50 7.99
C ILE A 313 -15.55 -13.22 6.71
N GLU A 314 -15.29 -12.59 5.56
CA GLU A 314 -15.65 -13.09 4.22
C GLU A 314 -14.47 -12.87 3.25
N PRO A 315 -14.06 -13.88 2.45
CA PRO A 315 -12.83 -13.84 1.64
C PRO A 315 -13.01 -13.01 0.36
N VAL A 316 -13.07 -11.69 0.52
CA VAL A 316 -13.05 -10.69 -0.54
C VAL A 316 -11.62 -10.19 -0.80
N GLY A 317 -11.41 -9.38 -1.85
CA GLY A 317 -10.08 -8.87 -2.19
C GLY A 317 -9.52 -7.80 -1.25
N SER A 318 -10.35 -7.16 -0.44
CA SER A 318 -9.99 -6.06 0.46
C SER A 318 -10.97 -5.94 1.64
N CYS A 319 -10.48 -5.71 2.85
CA CYS A 319 -11.33 -5.40 4.01
C CYS A 319 -12.17 -4.12 3.79
N CYS A 320 -11.64 -3.13 3.05
CA CYS A 320 -12.40 -1.94 2.63
C CYS A 320 -13.66 -2.29 1.81
N THR A 321 -13.72 -3.42 1.10
CA THR A 321 -14.96 -3.91 0.46
C THR A 321 -16.03 -4.24 1.51
N LEU A 322 -15.67 -4.92 2.60
CA LEU A 322 -16.60 -5.27 3.69
C LEU A 322 -17.05 -4.03 4.48
N VAL A 323 -16.14 -3.07 4.68
CA VAL A 323 -16.46 -1.78 5.28
C VAL A 323 -17.40 -0.97 4.38
N ALA A 324 -17.15 -0.94 3.06
CA ALA A 324 -18.03 -0.29 2.10
C ALA A 324 -19.42 -0.95 2.03
N GLU A 325 -19.51 -2.29 2.07
CA GLU A 325 -20.79 -3.00 2.16
C GLU A 325 -21.56 -2.56 3.41
N ARG A 326 -20.93 -2.64 4.60
CA ARG A 326 -21.53 -2.21 5.88
C ARG A 326 -22.00 -0.75 5.86
N ILE A 327 -21.22 0.17 5.26
CA ILE A 327 -21.66 1.57 5.10
C ILE A 327 -22.86 1.65 4.14
N SER A 328 -22.84 0.95 3.01
CA SER A 328 -23.93 0.99 2.03
C SER A 328 -25.26 0.45 2.57
N GLU A 329 -25.23 -0.47 3.53
CA GLU A 329 -26.40 -1.02 4.21
C GLU A 329 -26.94 -0.11 5.33
N GLN A 330 -26.06 0.62 6.04
CA GLN A 330 -26.40 1.29 7.32
C GLN A 330 -26.39 2.82 7.27
N ALA A 331 -25.50 3.44 6.48
CA ALA A 331 -25.32 4.89 6.37
C ALA A 331 -24.86 5.29 4.95
N PRO A 332 -25.65 4.95 3.89
CA PRO A 332 -25.23 5.09 2.49
C PRO A 332 -24.93 6.53 2.04
N GLU A 333 -25.44 7.53 2.77
CA GLU A 333 -25.08 8.95 2.60
C GLU A 333 -23.58 9.22 2.76
N LEU A 334 -22.87 8.46 3.60
CA LEU A 334 -21.43 8.63 3.78
C LEU A 334 -20.62 8.32 2.50
N LEU A 335 -21.15 7.51 1.57
CA LEU A 335 -20.50 7.17 0.29
C LEU A 335 -20.81 8.18 -0.83
N GLN A 336 -21.73 9.13 -0.60
CA GLN A 336 -22.04 10.18 -1.57
C GLN A 336 -20.91 11.23 -1.63
N GLY A 337 -20.25 11.48 -0.49
CA GLY A 337 -19.04 12.29 -0.40
C GLY A 337 -17.84 11.60 -1.06
N ARG A 338 -17.12 12.30 -1.93
CA ARG A 338 -15.97 11.72 -2.65
C ARG A 338 -14.80 11.40 -1.72
N GLY A 339 -14.63 12.13 -0.61
CA GLY A 339 -13.55 11.89 0.35
C GLY A 339 -13.52 10.44 0.86
N LEU A 340 -14.57 10.01 1.56
CA LEU A 340 -14.64 8.64 2.08
C LEU A 340 -14.61 7.59 0.95
N SER A 341 -15.33 7.83 -0.15
CA SER A 341 -15.36 6.90 -1.28
C SER A 341 -14.02 6.79 -2.01
N LYS A 342 -13.22 7.87 -2.07
CA LYS A 342 -11.86 7.84 -2.61
C LYS A 342 -10.93 7.02 -1.72
N LEU A 343 -11.03 7.14 -0.39
CA LEU A 343 -10.25 6.29 0.51
C LEU A 343 -10.57 4.81 0.29
N LEU A 344 -11.84 4.43 0.40
CA LEU A 344 -12.29 3.03 0.25
C LEU A 344 -11.92 2.45 -1.12
N LEU A 345 -12.17 3.19 -2.20
CA LEU A 345 -11.79 2.77 -3.55
C LEU A 345 -10.27 2.61 -3.70
N SER A 346 -9.47 3.46 -3.07
CA SER A 346 -8.02 3.42 -3.18
C SER A 346 -7.41 2.13 -2.59
N ALA A 347 -7.93 1.66 -1.46
CA ALA A 347 -7.55 0.38 -0.87
C ALA A 347 -7.99 -0.79 -1.76
N ILE A 348 -9.31 -0.88 -2.06
CA ILE A 348 -9.89 -1.96 -2.88
C ILE A 348 -9.12 -2.12 -4.20
N LEU A 349 -8.78 -1.04 -4.89
CA LEU A 349 -8.02 -1.12 -6.14
C LEU A 349 -6.57 -1.54 -5.96
N LEU A 350 -5.88 -1.20 -4.86
CA LEU A 350 -4.47 -1.59 -4.70
C LEU A 350 -4.32 -3.10 -4.47
N ASP A 351 -5.19 -3.72 -3.69
CA ASP A 351 -4.98 -5.10 -3.24
C ASP A 351 -5.67 -6.12 -4.17
N THR A 352 -6.82 -5.75 -4.77
CA THR A 352 -7.40 -6.46 -5.94
C THR A 352 -6.61 -6.27 -7.24
N SER A 353 -5.54 -5.46 -7.23
CA SER A 353 -4.76 -5.11 -8.43
C SER A 353 -5.62 -4.51 -9.56
N ASN A 354 -6.45 -3.52 -9.23
CA ASN A 354 -7.41 -2.84 -10.11
C ASN A 354 -8.56 -3.74 -10.61
N LEU A 355 -8.96 -4.72 -9.80
CA LEU A 355 -9.93 -5.77 -10.16
C LEU A 355 -9.47 -6.54 -11.42
N ASP A 356 -8.20 -6.93 -11.46
CA ASP A 356 -7.62 -7.77 -12.50
C ASP A 356 -7.96 -9.24 -12.21
N ASP A 357 -8.86 -9.80 -13.02
CA ASP A 357 -9.37 -11.16 -12.90
C ASP A 357 -8.27 -12.21 -13.15
N THR A 358 -7.22 -11.86 -13.90
CA THR A 358 -6.06 -12.74 -14.13
C THR A 358 -5.17 -12.89 -12.90
N VAL A 359 -5.24 -11.95 -11.95
CA VAL A 359 -4.48 -11.97 -10.69
C VAL A 359 -5.20 -12.79 -9.61
N GLY A 360 -6.50 -13.07 -9.76
CA GLY A 360 -7.27 -13.95 -8.87
C GLY A 360 -7.48 -13.38 -7.45
N ARG A 361 -7.56 -12.04 -7.32
CA ARG A 361 -7.69 -11.33 -6.04
C ARG A 361 -8.97 -10.48 -5.90
N SER A 362 -9.94 -10.67 -6.77
CA SER A 362 -11.20 -9.91 -6.79
C SER A 362 -12.42 -10.83 -6.72
N THR A 363 -13.54 -10.28 -6.22
CA THR A 363 -14.84 -10.97 -6.12
C THR A 363 -15.98 -10.09 -6.65
N GLU A 364 -17.20 -10.68 -6.79
CA GLU A 364 -18.43 -9.93 -7.14
C GLU A 364 -18.64 -8.72 -6.19
N SER A 365 -18.28 -8.85 -4.91
CA SER A 365 -18.42 -7.76 -3.93
C SER A 365 -17.40 -6.63 -4.16
N ASP A 366 -16.14 -6.94 -4.46
CA ASP A 366 -15.12 -5.91 -4.74
C ASP A 366 -15.47 -5.11 -6.00
N GLU A 367 -15.99 -5.78 -7.05
CA GLU A 367 -16.48 -5.12 -8.27
C GLU A 367 -17.68 -4.21 -7.98
N ILE A 368 -18.67 -4.69 -7.23
CA ILE A 368 -19.88 -3.92 -6.89
C ILE A 368 -19.51 -2.70 -6.03
N MET A 369 -18.64 -2.86 -5.03
CA MET A 369 -18.20 -1.74 -4.19
C MET A 369 -17.34 -0.75 -4.97
N ALA A 370 -16.37 -1.19 -5.78
CA ALA A 370 -15.57 -0.27 -6.60
C ALA A 370 -16.44 0.51 -7.62
N ALA A 371 -17.49 -0.11 -8.17
CA ALA A 371 -18.46 0.56 -9.04
C ALA A 371 -19.33 1.58 -8.28
N LEU A 372 -19.66 1.32 -7.02
CA LEU A 372 -20.40 2.22 -6.13
C LEU A 372 -19.56 3.45 -5.75
N LEU A 373 -18.28 3.23 -5.45
CA LEU A 373 -17.31 4.22 -4.93
C LEU A 373 -16.59 5.01 -6.04
N VAL A 374 -16.91 4.77 -7.31
CA VAL A 374 -16.18 5.33 -8.48
C VAL A 374 -16.18 6.86 -8.54
N ASN A 375 -17.12 7.53 -7.84
CA ASN A 375 -17.13 8.98 -7.65
C ASN A 375 -15.83 9.50 -6.99
N GLY A 376 -15.22 8.70 -6.10
CA GLY A 376 -13.97 9.02 -5.42
C GLY A 376 -12.74 9.10 -6.33
N ALA A 377 -12.76 8.44 -7.49
CA ALA A 377 -11.67 8.54 -8.46
C ALA A 377 -11.61 9.89 -9.20
N GLY A 378 -12.68 10.70 -9.12
CA GLY A 378 -12.74 12.01 -9.76
C GLY A 378 -12.42 11.96 -11.26
N THR A 379 -11.55 12.85 -11.72
CA THR A 379 -11.11 12.93 -13.13
C THR A 379 -10.08 11.88 -13.52
N LEU A 380 -9.43 11.20 -12.58
CA LEU A 380 -8.43 10.14 -12.87
C LEU A 380 -9.10 8.84 -13.36
N GLY A 381 -10.34 8.59 -12.92
CA GLY A 381 -11.01 7.30 -13.11
C GLY A 381 -10.30 6.14 -12.39
N ARG A 382 -10.89 4.94 -12.46
CA ARG A 382 -10.42 3.74 -11.74
C ARG A 382 -8.94 3.45 -12.02
N TYR A 383 -8.57 3.40 -13.31
CA TYR A 383 -7.22 3.10 -13.79
C TYR A 383 -6.19 4.17 -13.39
N GLY A 384 -6.54 5.47 -13.53
CA GLY A 384 -5.62 6.56 -13.19
C GLY A 384 -5.35 6.66 -11.69
N LEU A 385 -6.36 6.42 -10.86
CA LEU A 385 -6.18 6.34 -9.40
C LEU A 385 -5.29 5.15 -9.01
N PHE A 386 -5.53 3.98 -9.60
CA PHE A 386 -4.74 2.77 -9.33
C PHE A 386 -3.26 2.94 -9.70
N GLU A 387 -2.94 3.31 -10.95
CA GLU A 387 -1.55 3.40 -11.39
C GLU A 387 -0.78 4.50 -10.64
N LEU A 388 -1.43 5.60 -10.29
CA LEU A 388 -0.85 6.65 -9.45
C LEU A 388 -0.46 6.12 -8.05
N LEU A 389 -1.36 5.40 -7.38
CA LEU A 389 -1.10 4.85 -6.05
C LEU A 389 -0.13 3.67 -6.09
N ARG A 390 -0.20 2.83 -7.12
CA ARG A 390 0.73 1.72 -7.38
C ARG A 390 2.15 2.24 -7.59
N ALA A 391 2.32 3.33 -8.34
CA ALA A 391 3.61 4.00 -8.46
C ALA A 391 4.09 4.55 -7.10
N LYS A 392 3.19 5.14 -6.30
CA LYS A 392 3.50 5.70 -4.98
C LYS A 392 3.82 4.65 -3.92
N ARG A 393 3.28 3.43 -4.01
CA ARG A 393 3.61 2.27 -3.12
C ARG A 393 5.09 1.88 -3.16
N PHE A 394 5.81 2.26 -4.22
CA PHE A 394 7.25 2.03 -4.37
C PHE A 394 8.10 3.33 -4.40
N ASP A 395 7.47 4.51 -4.42
CA ASP A 395 8.17 5.81 -4.50
C ASP A 395 8.77 6.23 -3.16
N GLN A 396 9.96 5.72 -2.88
CA GLN A 396 10.75 6.12 -1.70
C GLN A 396 11.40 7.51 -1.82
N SER A 397 11.21 8.26 -2.92
CA SER A 397 11.95 9.52 -3.14
C SER A 397 11.55 10.65 -2.17
N GLY A 398 10.35 10.57 -1.57
CA GLY A 398 9.91 11.48 -0.51
C GLY A 398 10.59 11.26 0.85
N LEU A 399 11.01 10.03 1.16
CA LEU A 399 11.52 9.61 2.48
C LEU A 399 12.86 10.25 2.86
N SER A 400 13.03 10.74 4.09
CA SER A 400 14.32 11.23 4.62
C SER A 400 15.37 10.12 4.72
N THR A 401 16.63 10.46 4.98
CA THR A 401 17.71 9.50 5.21
C THR A 401 17.39 8.59 6.40
N ALA A 402 16.92 9.14 7.53
CA ALA A 402 16.41 8.35 8.66
C ALA A 402 15.27 7.40 8.25
N ASP A 403 14.33 7.84 7.43
CA ASP A 403 13.22 7.02 6.93
C ASP A 403 13.66 5.89 6.01
N LEU A 404 14.57 6.18 5.07
CA LEU A 404 15.16 5.20 4.17
C LEU A 404 15.94 4.13 4.96
N LEU A 405 16.68 4.54 5.99
CA LEU A 405 17.43 3.63 6.85
C LEU A 405 16.52 2.66 7.61
N ARG A 406 15.38 3.14 8.14
CA ARG A 406 14.48 2.33 8.98
C ARG A 406 13.41 1.54 8.21
N LYS A 407 13.01 1.95 6.99
CA LYS A 407 11.86 1.38 6.24
C LYS A 407 11.93 -0.14 6.06
N ASP A 408 13.08 -0.67 5.66
CA ASP A 408 13.36 -2.10 5.65
C ASP A 408 14.69 -2.37 6.37
N TYR A 409 14.69 -2.14 7.67
CA TYR A 409 15.81 -2.39 8.57
C TYR A 409 15.70 -3.76 9.25
N LYS A 410 16.84 -4.44 9.43
CA LYS A 410 16.97 -5.61 10.32
C LYS A 410 18.33 -5.60 11.01
N GLN A 411 18.37 -6.04 12.26
CA GLN A 411 19.55 -6.03 13.13
C GLN A 411 19.83 -7.43 13.67
N TRP A 412 21.11 -7.74 13.87
CA TRP A 412 21.58 -8.99 14.47
C TRP A 412 22.83 -8.75 15.31
N LEU A 413 22.91 -9.42 16.46
CA LEU A 413 24.17 -9.64 17.18
C LEU A 413 24.90 -10.80 16.48
N MET A 414 26.02 -10.53 15.79
CA MET A 414 26.75 -11.53 14.99
C MET A 414 27.78 -12.32 15.81
N ALA A 415 28.32 -11.68 16.84
CA ALA A 415 29.29 -12.18 17.82
C ALA A 415 29.17 -11.29 19.08
N PRO A 416 29.86 -11.57 20.20
CA PRO A 416 29.92 -10.64 21.34
C PRO A 416 30.32 -9.23 20.86
N ASP A 417 29.58 -8.23 21.33
CA ASP A 417 29.73 -6.79 21.01
C ASP A 417 29.65 -6.42 19.51
N ALA A 418 29.33 -7.37 18.63
CA ALA A 418 29.23 -7.17 17.18
C ALA A 418 27.77 -7.02 16.72
N ASN A 419 27.15 -5.89 17.07
CA ASN A 419 25.83 -5.49 16.60
C ASN A 419 25.89 -4.98 15.15
N VAL A 420 25.13 -5.64 14.25
CA VAL A 420 25.15 -5.36 12.81
C VAL A 420 23.76 -5.11 12.26
N GLY A 421 23.56 -3.94 11.67
CA GLY A 421 22.32 -3.52 11.01
C GLY A 421 22.41 -3.60 9.49
N ILE A 422 21.32 -4.01 8.82
CA ILE A 422 21.22 -3.99 7.36
C ILE A 422 19.90 -3.36 6.90
N SER A 423 20.00 -2.13 6.39
CA SER A 423 18.92 -1.37 5.75
C SER A 423 18.83 -1.70 4.26
N ALA A 424 17.62 -1.88 3.72
CA ALA A 424 17.37 -1.99 2.29
C ALA A 424 16.63 -0.77 1.75
N VAL A 425 17.18 -0.11 0.72
CA VAL A 425 16.66 1.16 0.16
C VAL A 425 16.32 1.05 -1.33
N GLY A 426 15.23 1.68 -1.73
CA GLY A 426 14.69 1.68 -3.10
C GLY A 426 15.26 2.75 -4.04
N LEU A 427 16.38 3.38 -3.66
CA LEU A 427 16.99 4.52 -4.37
C LEU A 427 18.49 4.27 -4.63
N PRO A 428 19.09 4.85 -5.68
CA PRO A 428 20.54 4.86 -5.84
C PRO A 428 21.24 5.50 -4.63
N LEU A 429 22.35 4.92 -4.17
CA LEU A 429 23.08 5.42 -3.00
C LEU A 429 23.55 6.87 -3.18
N ARG A 430 23.92 7.26 -4.41
CA ARG A 430 24.23 8.67 -4.75
C ARG A 430 23.04 9.61 -4.56
N LYS A 431 21.81 9.17 -4.87
CA LYS A 431 20.59 9.98 -4.69
C LYS A 431 20.21 10.09 -3.22
N MET A 432 20.44 9.04 -2.43
CA MET A 432 20.28 9.06 -0.97
C MET A 432 21.29 10.02 -0.33
N ALA A 433 22.59 9.88 -0.63
CA ALA A 433 23.65 10.72 -0.06
C ALA A 433 23.58 12.20 -0.46
N SER A 434 22.91 12.52 -1.58
CA SER A 434 22.66 13.90 -2.01
C SER A 434 21.27 14.44 -1.61
N LYS A 435 20.47 13.69 -0.84
CA LYS A 435 19.10 14.10 -0.51
C LYS A 435 19.09 15.15 0.60
N ASP A 436 19.59 14.76 1.77
CA ASP A 436 19.48 15.55 3.00
C ASP A 436 20.85 16.18 3.34
N LYS A 437 20.85 17.45 3.73
CA LYS A 437 22.09 18.19 4.02
C LYS A 437 22.92 17.52 5.12
N ASP A 438 22.22 16.92 6.08
CA ASP A 438 22.77 16.30 7.28
C ASP A 438 22.92 14.77 7.14
N PHE A 439 22.88 14.23 5.92
CA PHE A 439 23.00 12.80 5.61
C PHE A 439 24.13 12.08 6.36
N LYS A 440 25.34 12.66 6.42
CA LYS A 440 26.48 12.06 7.16
C LYS A 440 26.18 11.96 8.68
N SER A 441 25.47 12.93 9.24
CA SER A 441 25.03 13.00 10.64
C SER A 441 23.89 12.05 10.92
N GLU A 442 22.91 11.93 10.02
CA GLU A 442 21.77 11.03 10.14
C GLU A 442 22.22 9.56 10.12
N VAL A 443 23.11 9.19 9.19
CA VAL A 443 23.68 7.83 9.12
C VAL A 443 24.41 7.46 10.42
N LYS A 444 25.20 8.38 11.00
CA LYS A 444 25.84 8.17 12.31
C LYS A 444 24.84 8.11 13.46
N SER A 445 23.85 9.00 13.47
CA SER A 445 22.83 9.04 14.53
C SER A 445 21.99 7.77 14.54
N PHE A 446 21.64 7.24 13.37
CA PHE A 446 20.95 5.97 13.23
C PHE A 446 21.80 4.80 13.74
N ALA A 447 23.08 4.74 13.36
CA ALA A 447 23.99 3.71 13.85
C ALA A 447 24.13 3.74 15.39
N ALA A 448 24.30 4.93 15.98
CA ALA A 448 24.39 5.10 17.43
C ALA A 448 23.07 4.80 18.17
N GLN A 449 21.91 5.20 17.62
CA GLN A 449 20.59 4.89 18.19
C GLN A 449 20.28 3.39 18.21
N HIS A 450 20.88 2.63 17.28
CA HIS A 450 20.74 1.17 17.18
C HIS A 450 21.92 0.40 17.79
N ASP A 451 22.86 1.06 18.47
CA ASP A 451 24.06 0.44 19.07
C ASP A 451 24.85 -0.41 18.06
N LEU A 452 25.09 0.14 16.86
CA LEU A 452 25.71 -0.60 15.74
C LEU A 452 27.22 -0.40 15.66
N GLU A 453 27.94 -1.53 15.74
CA GLU A 453 29.33 -1.64 15.32
C GLU A 453 29.44 -1.55 13.78
N VAL A 454 28.45 -2.07 13.04
CA VAL A 454 28.39 -1.94 11.56
C VAL A 454 26.98 -1.70 11.05
N LEU A 455 26.82 -0.71 10.18
CA LEU A 455 25.65 -0.48 9.35
C LEU A 455 25.97 -0.81 7.87
N VAL A 456 25.16 -1.68 7.26
CA VAL A 456 25.21 -1.97 5.83
C VAL A 456 23.96 -1.44 5.15
N ILE A 457 24.13 -0.62 4.12
CA ILE A 457 23.01 -0.06 3.33
C ILE A 457 23.02 -0.75 1.96
N MET A 458 22.02 -1.60 1.72
CA MET A 458 21.81 -2.27 0.44
C MET A 458 20.78 -1.51 -0.40
N SER A 459 21.19 -1.02 -1.56
CA SER A 459 20.34 -0.29 -2.50
C SER A 459 19.90 -1.19 -3.65
N MET A 460 18.66 -1.01 -4.10
CA MET A 460 18.13 -1.58 -5.34
C MET A 460 17.20 -0.59 -6.05
N PHE A 461 17.35 -0.48 -7.36
CA PHE A 461 16.62 0.48 -8.20
C PHE A 461 16.69 0.04 -9.67
N TYR A 462 15.91 0.70 -10.53
CA TYR A 462 16.04 0.61 -11.99
C TYR A 462 16.76 1.85 -12.51
N ASP A 463 17.66 1.67 -13.49
CA ASP A 463 18.30 2.82 -14.18
C ASP A 463 17.37 3.45 -15.22
N VAL A 464 17.82 4.54 -15.84
CA VAL A 464 17.06 5.30 -16.87
C VAL A 464 16.76 4.49 -18.14
N MET A 465 17.33 3.29 -18.29
CA MET A 465 17.06 2.35 -19.37
C MET A 465 16.22 1.15 -18.90
N GLY A 466 15.67 1.18 -17.68
CA GLY A 466 14.87 0.10 -17.12
C GLY A 466 15.67 -1.12 -16.63
N ASN A 467 17.00 -1.03 -16.51
CA ASN A 467 17.80 -2.15 -16.00
C ASN A 467 17.83 -2.14 -14.46
N PHE A 468 17.48 -3.27 -13.85
CA PHE A 468 17.63 -3.46 -12.40
C PHE A 468 19.11 -3.42 -11.96
N LYS A 469 19.40 -2.68 -10.89
CA LYS A 469 20.74 -2.52 -10.28
C LYS A 469 20.70 -2.83 -8.79
N ARG A 470 21.86 -3.20 -8.24
CA ARG A 470 22.13 -3.20 -6.80
C ARG A 470 23.40 -2.42 -6.47
N GLN A 471 23.42 -1.82 -5.30
CA GLN A 471 24.60 -1.20 -4.70
C GLN A 471 24.66 -1.56 -3.21
N ILE A 472 25.85 -1.49 -2.61
CA ILE A 472 26.06 -1.77 -1.19
C ILE A 472 27.07 -0.77 -0.59
N ALA A 473 26.72 -0.20 0.56
CA ALA A 473 27.63 0.58 1.39
C ALA A 473 27.87 -0.16 2.72
N ILE A 474 29.10 -0.13 3.20
CA ILE A 474 29.53 -0.62 4.51
C ILE A 474 29.99 0.60 5.31
N VAL A 475 29.42 0.82 6.49
CA VAL A 475 29.66 1.99 7.34
C VAL A 475 29.92 1.53 8.78
N ALA A 476 31.03 1.97 9.37
CA ALA A 476 31.39 1.78 10.77
C ALA A 476 32.41 2.85 11.17
N ASP A 477 32.60 3.10 12.46
CA ASP A 477 33.60 4.08 12.92
C ASP A 477 35.03 3.53 12.94
N ASP A 478 35.23 2.20 13.06
CA ASP A 478 36.52 1.58 12.78
C ASP A 478 36.74 1.39 11.26
N GLU A 479 37.58 2.25 10.66
CA GLU A 479 38.00 2.09 9.28
C GLU A 479 38.67 0.73 8.98
N ALA A 480 39.33 0.09 9.96
CA ALA A 480 39.95 -1.21 9.76
C ALA A 480 38.88 -2.29 9.57
N LEU A 481 37.86 -2.34 10.44
CA LEU A 481 36.67 -3.17 10.27
C LEU A 481 35.96 -2.91 8.94
N VAL A 482 35.73 -1.64 8.54
CA VAL A 482 35.16 -1.33 7.22
C VAL A 482 36.02 -1.91 6.10
N ARG A 483 37.35 -1.74 6.16
CA ARG A 483 38.29 -2.29 5.16
C ARG A 483 38.26 -3.81 5.12
N ASP A 484 38.17 -4.49 6.26
CA ASP A 484 38.22 -5.95 6.34
C ASP A 484 36.92 -6.59 5.87
N ILE A 485 35.76 -6.07 6.29
CA ILE A 485 34.45 -6.47 5.77
C ILE A 485 34.37 -6.22 4.26
N ALA A 486 34.87 -5.07 3.79
CA ALA A 486 34.86 -4.75 2.37
C ALA A 486 35.75 -5.70 1.53
N LYS A 487 36.91 -6.13 2.03
CA LYS A 487 37.71 -7.19 1.39
C LYS A 487 36.95 -8.52 1.35
N PHE A 488 36.36 -8.92 2.49
CA PHE A 488 35.65 -10.19 2.62
C PHE A 488 34.44 -10.26 1.68
N LEU A 489 33.58 -9.24 1.67
CA LEU A 489 32.39 -9.18 0.80
C LEU A 489 32.72 -8.98 -0.68
N ALA A 490 33.91 -8.46 -1.01
CA ALA A 490 34.41 -8.36 -2.39
C ALA A 490 35.17 -9.62 -2.86
N SER A 491 35.37 -10.62 -2.01
CA SER A 491 35.99 -11.90 -2.39
C SER A 491 35.19 -12.65 -3.46
N PRO A 492 35.83 -13.54 -4.25
CA PRO A 492 35.12 -14.43 -5.17
C PRO A 492 34.09 -15.31 -4.45
N ASP A 493 34.45 -15.83 -3.27
CA ASP A 493 33.69 -16.82 -2.51
C ASP A 493 32.41 -16.24 -1.88
N ALA A 494 32.44 -14.95 -1.51
CA ALA A 494 31.25 -14.20 -1.13
C ALA A 494 30.19 -14.17 -2.26
N GLY A 495 30.61 -14.26 -3.53
CA GLY A 495 29.72 -14.34 -4.70
C GLY A 495 28.95 -13.06 -5.02
N LEU A 496 29.19 -11.95 -4.32
CA LEU A 496 28.47 -10.68 -4.48
C LEU A 496 28.91 -9.88 -5.72
N ARG A 497 30.13 -10.15 -6.23
CA ARG A 497 30.73 -9.51 -7.42
C ARG A 497 30.66 -7.98 -7.35
N LEU A 498 31.38 -7.42 -6.36
CA LEU A 498 31.40 -6.00 -6.05
C LEU A 498 32.42 -5.23 -6.91
N THR A 499 32.04 -4.05 -7.41
CA THR A 499 32.96 -3.09 -8.05
C THR A 499 32.89 -1.74 -7.35
N ALA A 500 34.04 -1.14 -7.04
CA ALA A 500 34.10 0.05 -6.18
C ALA A 500 33.39 1.26 -6.80
N ASN A 501 32.65 2.01 -5.98
CA ASN A 501 31.90 3.20 -6.37
C ASN A 501 32.16 4.36 -5.40
N PRO A 502 33.36 4.99 -5.43
CA PRO A 502 33.69 6.12 -4.55
C PRO A 502 32.86 7.38 -4.86
N ALA A 503 32.27 7.50 -6.04
CA ALA A 503 31.46 8.65 -6.47
C ALA A 503 30.04 8.68 -5.85
N ALA A 504 29.77 7.85 -4.85
CA ALA A 504 28.45 7.73 -4.21
C ALA A 504 28.11 8.86 -3.22
N GLY A 505 29.03 9.79 -2.91
CA GLY A 505 28.78 10.90 -1.96
C GLY A 505 28.75 10.50 -0.47
N PHE A 506 29.08 9.24 -0.18
CA PHE A 506 29.04 8.66 1.16
C PHE A 506 30.16 9.19 2.09
N PRO A 507 30.09 8.91 3.41
CA PRO A 507 31.10 9.34 4.36
C PRO A 507 32.43 8.59 4.18
N ASP A 508 33.51 9.21 4.64
CA ASP A 508 34.89 8.73 4.46
C ASP A 508 35.14 7.43 5.27
N PHE A 509 34.47 7.31 6.42
CA PHE A 509 34.30 6.11 7.25
C PHE A 509 33.36 5.03 6.62
N SER A 510 33.38 4.91 5.28
CA SER A 510 32.60 3.90 4.57
C SER A 510 33.32 3.34 3.34
N LYS A 511 32.81 2.24 2.78
CA LYS A 511 33.17 1.75 1.45
C LYS A 511 31.92 1.39 0.68
N VAL A 512 31.80 1.90 -0.55
CA VAL A 512 30.61 1.76 -1.40
C VAL A 512 30.95 1.05 -2.70
N TYR A 513 30.06 0.17 -3.14
CA TYR A 513 30.22 -0.69 -4.30
C TYR A 513 28.93 -0.76 -5.13
N ASN A 514 29.08 -0.91 -6.44
CA ASN A 514 28.04 -1.51 -7.27
C ASN A 514 28.10 -3.02 -7.11
N GLN A 515 26.94 -3.68 -6.99
CA GLN A 515 26.83 -5.11 -6.78
C GLN A 515 26.27 -5.76 -8.06
N THR A 516 27.13 -6.47 -8.80
CA THR A 516 26.73 -7.06 -10.10
C THR A 516 26.03 -8.42 -9.97
N CYS A 517 26.12 -9.07 -8.80
CA CYS A 517 25.28 -10.23 -8.48
C CYS A 517 23.86 -9.78 -8.07
N LEU A 518 22.99 -9.53 -9.05
CA LEU A 518 21.66 -8.93 -8.84
C LEU A 518 20.68 -9.81 -8.03
N THR A 519 20.91 -11.12 -7.96
CA THR A 519 20.10 -12.05 -7.16
C THR A 519 20.47 -12.04 -5.67
N ALA A 520 21.70 -11.66 -5.32
CA ALA A 520 22.12 -11.60 -3.92
C ALA A 520 21.42 -10.43 -3.20
N SER A 521 20.67 -10.75 -2.15
CA SER A 521 19.98 -9.78 -1.30
C SER A 521 20.55 -9.82 0.12
N ARG A 522 19.91 -9.10 1.05
CA ARG A 522 20.17 -9.21 2.50
C ARG A 522 20.17 -10.67 3.00
N LYS A 523 19.39 -11.58 2.38
CA LYS A 523 19.40 -13.03 2.67
C LYS A 523 20.73 -13.73 2.34
N LYS A 524 21.58 -13.18 1.47
CA LYS A 524 22.94 -13.69 1.16
C LYS A 524 24.03 -12.87 1.87
N VAL A 525 23.83 -11.56 2.07
CA VAL A 525 24.81 -10.70 2.77
C VAL A 525 24.84 -10.97 4.29
N GLN A 526 23.68 -11.23 4.92
CA GLN A 526 23.62 -11.47 6.36
C GLN A 526 24.41 -12.71 6.82
N PRO A 527 24.32 -13.89 6.15
CA PRO A 527 25.16 -15.04 6.51
C PRO A 527 26.66 -14.80 6.34
N LEU A 528 27.05 -14.06 5.28
CA LEU A 528 28.46 -13.69 5.04
C LEU A 528 29.02 -12.79 6.16
N LEU A 529 28.23 -11.84 6.65
CA LEU A 529 28.63 -11.02 7.80
C LEU A 529 28.75 -11.85 9.08
N LYS A 530 27.85 -12.82 9.31
CA LYS A 530 27.96 -13.75 10.43
C LYS A 530 29.22 -14.61 10.34
N GLU A 531 29.56 -15.11 9.15
CA GLU A 531 30.78 -15.88 8.88
C GLU A 531 32.04 -15.05 9.14
N PHE A 532 32.10 -13.81 8.63
CA PHE A 532 33.18 -12.87 8.90
C PHE A 532 33.40 -12.65 10.40
N PHE A 533 32.34 -12.31 11.14
CA PHE A 533 32.47 -12.06 12.58
C PHE A 533 32.80 -13.32 13.38
N ALA A 534 32.25 -14.48 13.02
CA ALA A 534 32.65 -15.76 13.62
C ALA A 534 34.15 -16.06 13.39
N SER A 535 34.70 -15.73 12.22
CA SER A 535 36.14 -15.90 11.95
C SER A 535 37.03 -14.90 12.71
N ARG A 536 36.51 -13.72 13.06
CA ARG A 536 37.24 -12.64 13.75
C ARG A 536 37.28 -12.83 15.27
N PHE A 537 36.22 -13.41 15.85
CA PHE A 537 36.10 -13.69 17.28
C PHE A 537 36.31 -15.18 17.65
N GLY A 538 36.72 -16.01 16.68
CA GLY A 538 36.99 -17.44 16.86
C GLY A 538 38.46 -17.80 17.13
N GLN A 539 39.24 -16.89 17.75
CA GLN A 539 40.65 -17.08 18.15
C GLN A 539 40.86 -16.68 19.62
#